data_AF-A0A227HXT0-F1
#
_entry.id   AF-A0A227HXT0-F1
#
_cell.length_a   1.000
_cell.length_b   1.000
_cell.length_c   1.000
_cell.angle_alpha   90.00
_cell.angle_beta   90.00
_cell.angle_gamma   90.00
#
_symmetry.space_group_name_H-M   'P 1'
#
loop_
_entity.id
_entity.type
_entity.pdbx_description
1 polymer ?
#
loop_
_entity_poly.entity_id
_entity_poly.type
_entity_poly.pdbx_seq_one_letter_code
_entity_poly.pdbx_strand_id
1 'polypeptide(L)' 'PELVNNDSVVAYGDNPLLAEANGLLSIIGQIRATATHSDPLFLKETLAQKLRDYENRLRQHDVDLETIDTARYCLC' A
#
# COMPACT_ATOMS: atom_id res chain seq x y z
N PRO A 1 15.09 -21.61 -24.59
CA PRO A 1 15.65 -21.02 -23.35
C PRO A 1 15.09 -19.60 -23.17
N GLU A 2 14.03 -19.48 -22.36
CA GLU A 2 13.43 -18.20 -21.99
C GLU A 2 14.45 -17.36 -21.22
N LEU A 3 14.74 -16.18 -21.76
CA LEU A 3 15.52 -15.15 -21.10
C LEU A 3 14.61 -14.52 -20.03
N VAL A 4 14.79 -14.96 -18.79
CA VAL A 4 14.22 -14.28 -17.62
C VAL A 4 14.90 -12.91 -17.53
N ASN A 5 14.26 -11.89 -18.10
CA ASN A 5 14.67 -10.50 -17.94
C ASN A 5 14.39 -10.08 -16.50
N ASN A 6 15.45 -10.05 -15.70
CA ASN A 6 15.44 -9.65 -14.30
C ASN A 6 15.62 -8.12 -14.14
N ASP A 7 15.20 -7.34 -15.14
CA ASP A 7 15.34 -5.87 -15.20
C ASP A 7 14.17 -5.11 -14.55
N SER A 8 13.27 -5.80 -13.86
CA SER A 8 12.18 -5.16 -13.11
C SER A 8 12.65 -4.70 -11.73
N VAL A 9 13.79 -4.02 -11.65
CA VAL A 9 13.92 -2.97 -10.63
C VAL A 9 13.02 -1.85 -11.12
N VAL A 10 11.71 -2.02 -10.89
CA VAL A 10 10.68 -1.02 -11.17
C VAL A 10 11.25 0.28 -10.66
N ALA A 11 11.45 1.26 -11.55
CA ALA A 11 11.86 2.58 -11.15
C ALA A 11 10.83 3.07 -10.12
N TYR A 12 11.21 2.99 -8.84
CA TYR A 12 10.35 3.24 -7.68
C TYR A 12 9.71 4.64 -7.70
N GLY A 13 10.21 5.54 -8.57
CA GLY A 13 9.77 6.92 -8.71
C GLY A 13 8.41 7.12 -9.39
N ASP A 14 7.96 6.20 -10.26
CA ASP A 14 6.78 6.44 -11.11
C ASP A 14 5.61 5.47 -10.86
N ASN A 15 5.69 4.56 -9.89
CA ASN A 15 4.57 3.67 -9.59
C ASN A 15 3.64 4.30 -8.54
N PRO A 16 2.45 4.83 -8.93
CA PRO A 16 1.52 5.48 -8.00
C PRO A 16 1.01 4.51 -6.93
N LEU A 17 0.88 3.21 -7.24
CA LEU A 17 0.46 2.20 -6.25
C LEU A 17 1.47 2.13 -5.10
N LEU A 18 2.76 2.08 -5.43
CA LEU A 18 3.80 1.97 -4.44
C LEU A 18 4.05 3.29 -3.71
N ALA A 19 4.09 4.39 -4.45
CA ALA A 19 4.27 5.73 -3.89
C ALA A 19 3.21 6.04 -2.83
N GLU A 20 1.95 5.75 -3.13
CA GLU A 20 0.83 6.02 -2.22
C GLU A 20 0.68 5.01 -1.08
N ALA A 21 1.18 3.78 -1.27
CA ALA A 21 1.17 2.74 -0.23
C ALA A 21 2.22 2.97 0.86
N ASN A 22 3.25 3.79 0.64
CA ASN A 22 4.34 4.02 1.59
C ASN A 22 3.85 4.39 3.00
N GLY A 23 2.79 5.21 3.09
CA GLY A 23 2.19 5.59 4.37
C GLY A 23 1.60 4.41 5.15
N LEU A 24 0.97 3.45 4.44
CA LEU A 24 0.44 2.22 5.05
C LEU A 24 1.57 1.26 5.42
N LEU A 25 2.53 1.05 4.53
CA LEU A 25 3.67 0.13 4.75
C LEU A 25 4.53 0.57 5.95
N SER A 26 4.70 1.87 6.17
CA SER A 26 5.38 2.39 7.35
C SER A 26 4.67 2.03 8.66
N ILE A 27 3.34 2.13 8.69
CA ILE A 27 2.54 1.73 9.86
C ILE A 27 2.64 0.22 10.08
N ILE A 28 2.55 -0.58 9.02
CA ILE A 28 2.69 -2.05 9.10
C ILE A 28 4.08 -2.43 9.67
N GLY A 29 5.13 -1.75 9.23
CA GLY A 29 6.49 -1.94 9.76
C GLY A 29 6.57 -1.67 11.27
N GLN A 30 5.95 -0.58 11.74
CA GLN A 30 5.89 -0.25 13.17
C GLN A 30 5.09 -1.29 13.97
N ILE A 31 3.97 -1.77 13.45
CA ILE A 31 3.16 -2.83 14.09
C ILE A 31 4.01 -4.09 14.26
N ARG A 32 4.69 -4.53 13.20
CA ARG A 32 5.56 -5.71 13.25
C ARG A 32 6.71 -5.58 14.25
N ALA A 33 7.17 -4.35 14.52
CA ALA A 33 8.25 -4.06 15.45
C ALA A 33 7.79 -3.83 16.90
N THR A 34 6.48 -3.76 17.16
CA THR A 34 5.92 -3.43 18.47
C THR A 34 5.17 -4.63 19.06
N ALA A 35 5.60 -5.13 20.23
CA ALA A 35 5.00 -6.30 20.87
C ALA A 35 3.61 -6.04 21.47
N THR A 36 3.32 -4.79 21.85
CA THR A 36 2.06 -4.42 22.52
C THR A 36 1.58 -3.06 22.03
N HIS A 37 0.32 -2.99 21.61
CA HIS A 37 -0.34 -1.74 21.23
C HIS A 37 -1.38 -1.36 22.27
N SER A 38 -1.25 -0.16 22.82
CA SER A 38 -2.11 0.34 23.90
C SER A 38 -3.56 0.59 23.45
N ASP A 39 -3.79 0.82 22.16
CA ASP A 39 -5.13 1.03 21.59
C ASP A 39 -5.26 0.39 20.19
N PRO A 40 -5.59 -0.91 20.12
CA PRO A 40 -5.80 -1.60 18.85
C PRO A 40 -7.00 -1.10 18.05
N LEU A 41 -8.00 -0.49 18.71
CA LEU A 41 -9.21 0.00 18.04
C LEU A 41 -8.87 1.26 17.24
N PHE A 42 -8.19 2.22 17.88
CA PHE A 42 -7.71 3.42 17.21
C PHE A 42 -6.75 3.09 16.06
N LEU A 43 -5.89 2.09 16.24
CA LEU A 43 -5.01 1.61 15.17
C LEU A 43 -5.80 1.08 13.96
N LYS A 44 -6.82 0.24 14.21
CA LYS A 44 -7.70 -0.28 13.15
C LYS A 44 -8.42 0.86 12.41
N GLU A 45 -8.96 1.83 13.13
CA GLU A 45 -9.64 2.98 12.53
C GLU A 45 -8.69 3.83 11.68
N THR A 46 -7.47 4.04 12.19
CA THR A 46 -6.41 4.76 11.47
C THR A 46 -6.03 4.06 10.17
N LEU A 47 -5.81 2.74 10.20
CA LEU A 47 -5.52 1.94 9.00
C LEU A 47 -6.68 1.98 8.00
N ALA A 48 -7.92 1.83 8.48
CA ALA A 48 -9.10 1.91 7.62
C ALA A 48 -9.23 3.29 6.93
N GLN A 49 -8.94 4.37 7.65
CA GLN A 49 -8.90 5.71 7.06
C GLN A 49 -7.79 5.84 6.03
N LYS A 50 -6.57 5.38 6.34
CA LYS A 50 -5.44 5.40 5.42
C LYS A 50 -5.70 4.61 4.13
N LEU A 51 -6.43 3.49 4.22
CA LEU A 51 -6.81 2.68 3.06
C LEU A 51 -7.86 3.40 2.17
N ARG A 52 -8.80 4.15 2.78
CA ARG A 52 -9.72 5.03 2.04
C ARG A 52 -8.96 6.16 1.35
N ASP A 53 -8.02 6.78 2.05
CA ASP A 53 -7.24 7.88 1.47
C ASP A 53 -6.34 7.39 0.32
N TYR A 54 -5.75 6.19 0.46
CA TYR A 54 -4.97 5.52 -0.58
C TYR A 54 -5.78 5.33 -1.86
N GLU A 55 -6.99 4.75 -1.74
CA GLU A 55 -7.90 4.57 -2.87
C GLU A 55 -8.24 5.90 -3.56
N ASN A 56 -8.55 6.94 -2.78
CA ASN A 56 -8.88 8.25 -3.33
C ASN A 56 -7.70 8.88 -4.08
N ARG A 57 -6.47 8.70 -3.60
CA ARG A 57 -5.28 9.20 -4.29
C ARG A 57 -5.01 8.43 -5.58
N LEU A 58 -5.15 7.10 -5.60
CA LEU A 58 -5.02 6.33 -6.84
C LEU A 58 -6.04 6.74 -7.90
N ARG A 59 -7.28 7.05 -7.51
CA ARG A 59 -8.27 7.61 -8.44
C ARG A 59 -7.85 8.97 -9.00
N GLN A 60 -7.15 9.80 -8.23
CA GLN A 60 -6.60 11.08 -8.72
C GLN A 60 -5.44 10.88 -9.71
N HIS A 61 -4.81 9.71 -9.70
CA HIS A 61 -3.79 9.29 -10.66
C HIS A 61 -4.37 8.52 -11.86
N ASP A 62 -5.70 8.55 -12.05
CA ASP A 62 -6.41 7.84 -13.13
C ASP A 62 -6.13 6.32 -13.17
N VAL A 63 -5.80 5.72 -12.02
CA VAL A 63 -5.67 4.26 -11.90
C VAL A 63 -7.05 3.62 -12.01
N ASP A 64 -7.15 2.55 -12.79
CA ASP A 64 -8.41 1.84 -12.99
C ASP A 64 -8.88 1.11 -11.71
N LEU A 65 -10.20 0.89 -11.63
CA LEU A 65 -10.83 0.31 -10.43
C LEU A 65 -10.39 -1.13 -10.14
N GLU A 66 -10.12 -1.95 -11.16
CA GLU A 66 -9.69 -3.35 -10.98
C GLU A 66 -8.30 -3.41 -10.35
N THR A 67 -7.39 -2.56 -10.81
CA THR A 67 -6.05 -2.39 -10.23
C THR A 67 -6.13 -1.86 -8.81
N ILE A 68 -6.99 -0.88 -8.54
CA ILE A 68 -7.22 -0.35 -7.18
C ILE A 68 -7.71 -1.46 -6.24
N ASP A 69 -8.70 -2.25 -6.66
CA ASP A 69 -9.25 -3.34 -5.84
C ASP A 69 -8.21 -4.42 -5.57
N THR A 70 -7.42 -4.79 -6.59
CA THR A 70 -6.31 -5.73 -6.44
C THR A 70 -5.26 -5.20 -5.46
N ALA A 71 -4.87 -3.93 -5.57
CA ALA A 71 -3.89 -3.33 -4.68
C ALA A 71 -4.41 -3.24 -3.23
N ARG A 72 -5.69 -2.93 -3.03
CA ARG A 72 -6.33 -2.96 -1.70
C ARG A 72 -6.34 -4.36 -1.12
N TYR A 73 -6.67 -5.38 -1.91
CA TYR A 73 -6.63 -6.77 -1.48
C TYR A 73 -5.23 -7.18 -1.02
N CYS A 74 -4.17 -6.73 -1.71
CA CYS A 74 -2.80 -7.00 -1.30
C CYS A 74 -2.36 -6.30 0.00
N LEU A 75 -2.98 -5.17 0.35
CA LEU A 75 -2.61 -4.38 1.54
C LEU A 75 -3.39 -4.77 2.80
N CYS A 76 -4.61 -5.29 2.63
CA CYS A 76 -5.44 -5.83 3.70
C CYS A 76 -4.91 -7.19 4.18
#